data_AF-A0A6P1EBG3-F1
#
_entry.id   AF-A0A6P1EBG3-F1
#
_cell.length_a   1.000
_cell.length_b   1.000
_cell.length_c   1.000
_cell.angle_alpha   90.00
_cell.angle_beta   90.00
_cell.angle_gamma   90.00
#
_symmetry.space_group_name_H-M   'P 1'
#
loop_
_entity.id
_entity.type
_entity.pdbx_description
1 polymer ?
#
loop_
_entity_poly.entity_id
_entity_poly.type
_entity_poly.pdbx_seq_one_letter_code
_entity_poly.pdbx_strand_id
1 'polypeptide(L)'
;MKAAALFVLVATLITTGNAIAGGGGEIRPQGIDAAAERLQDRAHALIRSAEELELFLSAEPAWSPLRALSDSGRRQFLGSLDFSDQGLASYSIAGLQGADEHLQISILELFGEQASLTAFAGASKDSPSSDQSVRAKPPALHPQPGVDYPGYKCVGKGTCEQSFRDTICIGDNC
;
A
#
# COMPACT_ATOMS: atom_id res chain seq x y z
N MET A 1 -6.02 40.63 -57.15
CA MET A 1 -7.07 41.64 -56.89
C MET A 1 -8.28 40.94 -56.31
N LYS A 2 -8.85 41.54 -55.27
CA LYS A 2 -9.96 41.14 -54.38
C LYS A 2 -11.06 40.25 -54.97
N ALA A 3 -11.51 39.24 -54.21
CA ALA A 3 -12.92 39.11 -53.81
C ALA A 3 -13.07 38.07 -52.69
N ALA A 4 -13.63 38.51 -51.57
CA ALA A 4 -14.26 37.68 -50.56
C ALA A 4 -15.79 37.88 -50.67
N ALA A 5 -16.56 36.80 -50.59
CA ALA A 5 -17.95 36.75 -50.10
C ALA A 5 -18.38 35.26 -50.11
N LEU A 6 -18.60 34.56 -48.98
CA LEU A 6 -19.66 34.62 -47.96
C LEU A 6 -20.95 33.84 -48.32
N PHE A 7 -21.16 32.75 -47.56
CA PHE A 7 -22.37 31.99 -47.17
C PHE A 7 -23.46 31.61 -48.18
N VAL A 8 -23.79 30.30 -48.26
CA VAL A 8 -25.17 29.77 -48.09
C VAL A 8 -25.14 28.37 -47.46
N LEU A 9 -26.01 28.19 -46.46
CA LEU A 9 -26.42 26.97 -45.75
C LEU A 9 -26.72 25.75 -46.65
N VAL A 10 -26.35 24.55 -46.19
CA VAL A 10 -27.12 23.33 -46.50
C VAL A 10 -27.30 22.51 -45.21
N ALA A 11 -28.56 22.33 -44.84
CA ALA A 11 -29.03 21.59 -43.68
C ALA A 11 -28.94 20.08 -43.91
N THR A 12 -28.51 19.32 -42.90
CA THR A 12 -28.69 17.87 -42.85
C THR A 12 -29.28 17.42 -41.52
N LEU A 13 -30.60 17.20 -41.60
CA LEU A 13 -31.40 16.11 -41.04
C LEU A 13 -31.13 15.61 -39.61
N ILE A 14 -32.16 15.83 -38.79
CA ILE A 14 -32.43 15.28 -37.47
C ILE A 14 -32.51 13.75 -37.55
N THR A 15 -31.63 13.04 -36.86
CA THR A 15 -31.88 11.65 -36.45
C THR A 15 -32.40 11.66 -35.01
N THR A 16 -33.66 11.28 -34.83
CA THR A 16 -34.24 10.93 -33.54
C THR A 16 -33.51 9.73 -32.96
N GLY A 17 -32.50 9.98 -32.12
CA GLY A 17 -31.92 8.97 -31.25
C GLY A 17 -32.88 8.70 -30.10
N ASN A 18 -33.39 7.48 -30.02
CA ASN A 18 -34.17 7.01 -28.88
C ASN A 18 -33.38 7.24 -27.59
N ALA A 19 -33.99 7.98 -26.66
CA ALA A 19 -33.50 8.07 -25.29
C ALA A 19 -33.63 6.70 -24.62
N ILE A 20 -32.53 5.96 -24.55
CA ILE A 20 -32.40 4.86 -23.60
C ILE A 20 -31.93 5.49 -22.31
N ALA A 21 -32.89 5.85 -21.44
CA ALA A 21 -32.63 6.10 -20.04
C ALA A 21 -32.27 4.77 -19.38
N GLY A 22 -31.04 4.31 -19.59
CA GLY A 22 -30.43 3.19 -18.89
C GLY A 22 -29.40 3.74 -17.93
N GLY A 23 -29.67 3.65 -16.63
CA GLY A 23 -28.71 4.01 -15.60
C GLY A 23 -27.45 3.17 -15.76
N GLY A 24 -26.40 3.76 -16.31
CA GLY A 24 -25.05 3.22 -16.31
C GLY A 24 -24.50 3.33 -14.89
N GLY A 25 -24.90 2.40 -14.02
CA GLY A 25 -24.09 2.04 -12.88
C GLY A 25 -22.79 1.47 -13.42
N GLU A 26 -21.77 2.32 -13.55
CA GLU A 26 -20.41 1.92 -13.86
C GLU A 26 -19.96 0.99 -12.73
N ILE A 27 -19.95 -0.32 -13.00
CA ILE A 27 -19.29 -1.29 -12.13
C ILE A 27 -17.80 -1.01 -12.29
N ARG A 28 -17.25 -0.09 -11.48
CA ARG A 28 -15.80 0.05 -11.32
C ARG A 28 -15.28 -1.27 -10.73
N PRO A 29 -14.38 -1.99 -11.41
CA PRO A 29 -13.77 -3.18 -10.85
C PRO A 29 -12.76 -2.74 -9.78
N GLN A 30 -13.23 -2.55 -8.55
CA GLN A 30 -12.44 -2.03 -7.41
C GLN A 30 -11.20 -2.89 -7.05
N GLY A 31 -11.04 -4.09 -7.62
CA GLY A 31 -9.92 -5.00 -7.32
C GLY A 31 -8.74 -4.96 -8.30
N ILE A 32 -8.91 -4.45 -9.53
CA ILE A 32 -7.81 -4.37 -10.51
C ILE A 32 -6.88 -3.19 -10.18
N ASP A 33 -7.47 -2.06 -9.77
CA ASP A 33 -6.75 -0.82 -9.50
C ASP A 33 -5.80 -0.97 -8.30
N ALA A 34 -6.25 -1.61 -7.22
CA ALA A 34 -5.45 -1.75 -5.99
C ALA A 34 -4.22 -2.67 -6.17
N ALA A 35 -4.36 -3.77 -6.92
CA ALA A 35 -3.23 -4.65 -7.19
C ALA A 35 -2.20 -3.98 -8.14
N ALA A 36 -2.68 -3.21 -9.12
CA ALA A 36 -1.82 -2.44 -10.01
C ALA A 36 -1.07 -1.32 -9.29
N GLU A 37 -1.74 -0.63 -8.36
CA GLU A 37 -1.15 0.40 -7.49
C GLU A 37 0.00 -0.18 -6.67
N ARG A 38 -0.22 -1.29 -5.97
CA ARG A 38 0.83 -1.96 -5.18
C ARG A 38 2.02 -2.41 -6.02
N LEU A 39 1.79 -2.89 -7.23
CA LEU A 39 2.87 -3.26 -8.14
C LEU A 39 3.70 -2.02 -8.53
N GLN A 40 3.04 -0.89 -8.77
CA GLN A 40 3.71 0.35 -9.10
C GLN A 40 4.49 0.92 -7.91
N ASP A 41 3.91 0.90 -6.71
CA ASP A 41 4.56 1.31 -5.46
C ASP A 41 5.91 0.58 -5.28
N ARG A 42 5.90 -0.75 -5.43
CA ARG A 42 7.13 -1.56 -5.33
C ARG A 42 8.12 -1.33 -6.45
N ALA A 43 7.64 -1.02 -7.65
CA ALA A 43 8.53 -0.67 -8.76
C ALA A 43 9.32 0.62 -8.49
N HIS A 44 8.80 1.49 -7.62
CA HIS A 44 9.42 2.74 -7.21
C HIS A 44 10.10 2.70 -5.83
N ALA A 45 10.11 1.53 -5.17
CA ALA A 45 10.79 1.36 -3.88
C ALA A 45 12.28 1.72 -3.99
N LEU A 46 12.75 2.57 -3.08
CA LEU A 46 14.15 2.98 -2.97
C LEU A 46 15.01 1.97 -2.20
N ILE A 47 14.38 1.21 -1.29
CA ILE A 47 15.01 0.25 -0.40
C ILE A 47 14.22 -1.06 -0.49
N ARG A 48 14.82 -2.07 -1.09
CA ARG A 48 14.21 -3.39 -1.35
C ARG A 48 14.90 -4.52 -0.60
N SER A 49 16.06 -4.24 0.00
CA SER A 49 16.88 -5.23 0.69
C SER A 49 17.54 -4.64 1.93
N ALA A 50 18.07 -5.52 2.79
CA ALA A 50 18.83 -5.10 3.96
C ALA A 50 20.12 -4.37 3.56
N GLU A 51 20.78 -4.81 2.49
CA GLU A 51 22.00 -4.18 1.97
C GLU A 51 21.72 -2.75 1.45
N GLU A 52 20.62 -2.56 0.73
CA GLU A 52 20.20 -1.22 0.29
C GLU A 52 19.80 -0.32 1.47
N LEU A 53 19.19 -0.89 2.51
CA LEU A 53 18.89 -0.16 3.74
C LEU A 53 20.18 0.32 4.41
N GLU A 54 21.18 -0.53 4.54
CA GLU A 54 22.49 -0.17 5.10
C GLU A 54 23.15 0.95 4.28
N LEU A 55 23.14 0.83 2.94
CA LEU A 55 23.65 1.87 2.05
C LEU A 55 22.91 3.20 2.24
N PHE A 56 21.57 3.16 2.27
CA PHE A 56 20.74 4.34 2.48
C PHE A 56 21.01 5.01 3.83
N LEU A 57 21.12 4.22 4.90
CA LEU A 57 21.41 4.74 6.24
C LEU A 57 22.83 5.33 6.32
N SER A 58 23.82 4.71 5.67
CA SER A 58 25.20 5.20 5.65
C SER A 58 25.37 6.52 4.89
N ALA A 59 24.55 6.74 3.85
CA ALA A 59 24.56 7.98 3.09
C ALA A 59 23.92 9.16 3.84
N GLU A 60 23.19 8.88 4.93
CA GLU A 60 22.42 9.83 5.74
C GLU A 60 21.72 10.96 4.93
N PRO A 61 20.87 10.65 3.94
CA PRO A 61 20.28 11.68 3.09
C PRO A 61 19.54 12.73 3.92
N ALA A 62 19.80 14.02 3.65
CA ALA A 62 19.21 15.12 4.41
C ALA A 62 17.68 15.16 4.31
N TRP A 63 17.13 14.68 3.19
CA TRP A 63 15.69 14.59 2.92
C TRP A 63 15.02 13.35 3.52
N SER A 64 15.77 12.44 4.12
CA SER A 64 15.23 11.15 4.58
C SER A 64 14.12 11.35 5.63
N PRO A 65 12.91 10.80 5.41
CA PRO A 65 11.81 10.91 6.36
C PRO A 65 12.11 10.19 7.68
N LEU A 66 13.02 9.22 7.70
CA LEU A 66 13.47 8.54 8.92
C LEU A 66 14.11 9.51 9.94
N ARG A 67 14.60 10.68 9.51
CA ARG A 67 15.19 11.69 10.40
C ARG A 67 14.14 12.41 11.27
N ALA A 68 12.87 12.37 10.88
CA ALA A 68 11.78 12.98 11.63
C ALA A 68 11.26 12.08 12.77
N LEU A 69 11.64 10.81 12.80
CA LEU A 69 11.32 9.92 13.91
C LEU A 69 12.16 10.25 15.15
N SER A 70 11.59 10.01 16.34
CA SER A 70 12.39 9.95 17.56
C SER A 70 13.47 8.88 17.45
N ASP A 71 14.60 9.05 18.15
CA ASP A 71 15.67 8.06 18.12
C ASP A 71 15.22 6.65 18.53
N SER A 72 14.31 6.56 19.51
CA SER A 72 13.74 5.27 19.93
C SER A 72 12.82 4.69 18.86
N GLY A 73 11.92 5.50 18.30
CA GLY A 73 11.00 5.06 17.25
C GLY A 73 11.72 4.59 16.00
N ARG A 74 12.76 5.35 15.57
CA ARG A 74 13.63 4.97 14.46
C ARG A 74 14.31 3.62 14.69
N ARG A 75 14.95 3.42 15.85
CA ARG A 75 15.59 2.14 16.17
C ARG A 75 14.58 0.98 16.19
N GLN A 76 13.42 1.19 16.78
CA GLN A 76 12.38 0.17 16.87
C GLN A 76 11.82 -0.20 15.49
N PHE A 77 11.52 0.79 14.66
CA PHE A 77 11.01 0.56 13.31
C PHE A 77 12.05 -0.17 12.45
N LEU A 78 13.28 0.37 12.38
CA LEU A 78 14.35 -0.23 11.58
C LEU A 78 14.70 -1.65 12.03
N GLY A 79 14.73 -1.89 13.35
CA GLY A 79 14.98 -3.23 13.90
C GLY A 79 13.83 -4.22 13.72
N SER A 80 12.68 -3.79 13.19
CA SER A 80 11.53 -4.65 12.91
C SER A 80 11.40 -5.07 11.45
N LEU A 81 12.20 -4.48 10.56
CA LEU A 81 12.12 -4.74 9.12
C LEU A 81 12.64 -6.15 8.82
N ASP A 82 11.85 -6.92 8.07
CA ASP A 82 12.21 -8.23 7.56
C ASP A 82 12.07 -8.23 6.04
N PHE A 83 13.12 -8.64 5.34
CA PHE A 83 13.21 -8.59 3.89
C PHE A 83 13.20 -10.01 3.29
N SER A 84 12.51 -10.16 2.17
CA SER A 84 12.58 -11.34 1.30
C SER A 84 13.30 -11.00 -0.01
N ASP A 85 13.32 -11.96 -0.93
CA ASP A 85 13.77 -11.74 -2.31
C ASP A 85 12.84 -10.82 -3.13
N GLN A 86 11.63 -10.53 -2.63
CA GLN A 86 10.64 -9.68 -3.30
C GLN A 86 10.60 -8.24 -2.75
N GLY A 87 11.18 -7.98 -1.59
CA GLY A 87 11.16 -6.67 -0.94
C GLY A 87 10.95 -6.77 0.57
N LEU A 88 10.40 -5.71 1.16
CA LEU A 88 9.99 -5.72 2.57
C LEU A 88 8.86 -6.74 2.77
N ALA A 89 9.10 -7.79 3.55
CA ALA A 89 8.13 -8.86 3.79
C ALA A 89 7.37 -8.68 5.10
N SER A 90 7.97 -8.03 6.10
CA SER A 90 7.30 -7.69 7.35
C SER A 90 7.92 -6.48 8.04
N TYR A 91 7.10 -5.79 8.84
CA TYR A 91 7.55 -4.70 9.69
C TYR A 91 6.59 -4.51 10.88
N SER A 92 7.04 -3.81 11.92
CA SER A 92 6.18 -3.35 13.01
C SER A 92 5.91 -1.84 12.90
N ILE A 93 4.65 -1.45 13.12
CA ILE A 93 4.26 -0.04 13.19
C ILE A 93 4.57 0.61 14.54
N ALA A 94 5.02 -0.14 15.56
CA ALA A 94 5.19 0.42 16.90
C ALA A 94 6.23 1.55 16.94
N GLY A 95 7.29 1.46 16.13
CA GLY A 95 8.27 2.54 15.99
C GLY A 95 7.73 3.80 15.31
N LEU A 96 6.55 3.71 14.68
CA LEU A 96 5.90 4.79 13.94
C LEU A 96 4.74 5.46 14.70
N GLN A 97 4.33 4.96 15.87
CA GLN A 97 3.14 5.45 16.58
C GLN A 97 3.18 6.93 17.00
N GLY A 98 4.38 7.53 17.09
CA GLY A 98 4.55 8.96 17.37
C GLY A 98 4.56 9.85 16.13
N ALA A 99 4.56 9.27 14.93
CA ALA A 99 4.53 9.97 13.65
C ALA A 99 3.09 10.20 13.19
N ASP A 100 2.82 11.34 12.55
CA ASP A 100 1.56 11.55 11.84
C ASP A 100 1.46 10.64 10.59
N GLU A 101 0.26 10.54 10.04
CA GLU A 101 -0.03 9.67 8.89
C GLU A 101 0.82 10.02 7.66
N HIS A 102 1.07 11.31 7.40
CA HIS A 102 1.89 11.73 6.26
C HIS A 102 3.33 11.25 6.38
N LEU A 103 3.91 11.35 7.59
CA LEU A 103 5.25 10.86 7.86
C LEU A 103 5.32 9.33 7.78
N GLN A 104 4.29 8.61 8.27
CA GLN A 104 4.22 7.16 8.14
C GLN A 104 4.21 6.71 6.68
N ILE A 105 3.37 7.35 5.85
CA ILE A 105 3.31 7.09 4.40
C ILE A 105 4.68 7.37 3.77
N SER A 106 5.27 8.53 4.03
CA SER A 106 6.57 8.91 3.46
C SER A 106 7.69 7.92 3.82
N ILE A 107 7.63 7.33 5.02
CA ILE A 107 8.59 6.30 5.44
C ILE A 107 8.36 5.00 4.67
N LEU A 108 7.11 4.58 4.51
CA LEU A 108 6.80 3.33 3.80
C LEU A 108 6.98 3.43 2.29
N GLU A 109 6.89 4.62 1.71
CA GLU A 109 7.26 4.90 0.32
C GLU A 109 8.72 4.55 0.03
N LEU A 110 9.62 4.67 1.02
CA LEU A 110 11.01 4.22 0.84
C LEU A 110 11.09 2.73 0.49
N PHE A 111 10.13 1.94 0.96
CA PHE A 111 10.06 0.49 0.78
C PHE A 111 9.00 0.07 -0.25
N GLY A 112 8.25 1.01 -0.83
CA GLY A 112 7.16 0.73 -1.76
C GLY A 112 5.94 0.06 -1.12
N GLU A 113 5.67 0.31 0.16
CA GLU A 113 4.58 -0.32 0.92
C GLU A 113 3.63 0.71 1.56
N GLN A 114 3.53 1.90 0.97
CA GLN A 114 2.61 2.96 1.40
C GLN A 114 1.14 2.52 1.42
N ALA A 115 0.74 1.64 0.49
CA ALA A 115 -0.60 1.06 0.47
C ALA A 115 -0.89 0.20 1.71
N SER A 116 0.14 -0.31 2.41
CA SER A 116 -0.02 -1.23 3.55
C SER A 116 -0.66 -0.58 4.78
N LEU A 117 -0.50 0.74 4.97
CA LEU A 117 -1.14 1.46 6.09
C LEU A 117 -2.67 1.42 6.02
N THR A 118 -3.23 1.42 4.81
CA THR A 118 -4.69 1.34 4.63
C THR A 118 -5.25 0.02 5.16
N ALA A 119 -4.50 -1.09 4.96
CA ALA A 119 -4.86 -2.40 5.48
C ALA A 119 -4.84 -2.41 7.02
N PHE A 120 -3.87 -1.73 7.64
CA PHE A 120 -3.78 -1.64 9.10
C PHE A 120 -4.89 -0.76 9.72
N ALA A 121 -5.20 0.38 9.10
CA ALA A 121 -6.27 1.27 9.54
C ALA A 121 -7.67 0.60 9.44
N GLY A 122 -7.86 -0.29 8.45
CA GLY A 122 -9.04 -1.14 8.33
C GLY A 122 -9.09 -2.24 9.39
N ALA A 123 -8.00 -2.99 9.57
CA ALA A 123 -7.94 -4.13 10.50
C ALA A 123 -7.98 -3.74 11.99
N SER A 124 -7.58 -2.51 12.33
CA SER A 124 -7.70 -1.98 13.69
C SER A 124 -9.17 -1.78 14.10
N LYS A 125 -10.09 -1.57 13.14
CA LYS A 125 -11.53 -1.41 13.40
C LYS A 125 -12.25 -2.75 13.59
N ASP A 126 -11.73 -3.81 12.99
CA ASP A 126 -12.31 -5.17 13.05
C ASP A 126 -11.56 -6.12 13.99
N SER A 127 -10.59 -5.61 14.75
CA SER A 127 -9.90 -6.42 15.76
C SER A 127 -10.91 -6.89 16.81
N PRO A 128 -11.19 -8.20 16.94
CA PRO A 128 -12.08 -8.68 17.97
C PRO A 128 -11.53 -8.25 19.32
N SER A 129 -12.42 -7.66 20.12
CA SER A 129 -12.15 -7.31 21.51
C SER A 129 -11.53 -8.51 22.22
N SER A 130 -10.62 -8.21 23.13
CA SER A 130 -9.85 -9.12 23.97
C SER A 130 -10.73 -9.92 24.94
N ASP A 131 -11.67 -10.72 24.42
CA ASP A 131 -12.65 -11.47 25.19
C ASP A 131 -12.85 -12.90 24.67
N GLN A 132 -11.78 -13.50 24.14
CA GLN A 132 -11.75 -14.94 23.89
C GLN A 132 -10.53 -15.59 24.51
N SER A 133 -10.65 -15.78 25.81
CA SER A 133 -9.97 -16.80 26.62
C SER A 133 -9.82 -18.11 25.84
N VAL A 134 -8.58 -18.63 25.83
CA VAL A 134 -8.18 -19.94 25.28
C VAL A 134 -8.46 -20.12 23.78
N ARG A 135 -7.60 -19.58 22.91
CA ARG A 135 -7.61 -19.98 21.50
C ARG A 135 -6.21 -20.39 21.06
N ALA A 136 -6.12 -21.59 20.52
CA ALA A 136 -4.91 -22.13 19.90
C ALA A 136 -4.27 -21.08 18.97
N LYS A 137 -2.94 -21.09 18.88
CA LYS A 137 -2.19 -20.32 17.88
C LYS A 137 -2.89 -20.52 16.51
N PRO A 138 -3.47 -19.47 15.90
CA PRO A 138 -4.03 -19.58 14.57
C PRO A 138 -2.95 -20.13 13.64
N PRO A 139 -3.33 -21.03 12.72
CA PRO A 139 -2.37 -21.69 11.84
C PRO A 139 -1.62 -20.64 11.01
N ALA A 140 -0.40 -20.98 10.62
CA ALA A 140 0.31 -20.23 9.60
C ALA A 140 -0.59 -20.11 8.35
N LEU A 141 -0.61 -18.92 7.77
CA LEU A 141 -1.42 -18.58 6.62
C LEU A 141 -0.54 -18.62 5.38
N HIS A 142 -1.08 -19.18 4.30
CA HIS A 142 -0.56 -18.89 2.96
C HIS A 142 -1.19 -17.57 2.53
N PRO A 143 -0.42 -16.48 2.41
CA PRO A 143 -0.96 -15.17 2.11
C PRO A 143 -1.54 -15.15 0.69
N GLN A 144 -2.61 -14.37 0.53
CA GLN A 144 -3.16 -14.05 -0.77
C GLN A 144 -2.45 -12.82 -1.32
N PRO A 145 -2.12 -12.81 -2.62
CA PRO A 145 -1.59 -11.62 -3.26
C PRO A 145 -2.52 -10.41 -3.07
N GLY A 146 -1.95 -9.25 -2.81
CA GLY A 146 -2.63 -7.97 -2.57
C GLY A 146 -3.23 -7.81 -1.17
N VAL A 147 -3.03 -8.77 -0.26
CA VAL A 147 -3.57 -8.72 1.10
C VAL A 147 -2.44 -8.68 2.11
N ASP A 148 -2.46 -7.65 2.97
CA ASP A 148 -1.56 -7.58 4.13
C ASP A 148 -2.26 -8.14 5.37
N TYR A 149 -1.47 -8.73 6.27
CA TYR A 149 -1.97 -9.44 7.45
C TYR A 149 -1.46 -8.77 8.74
N PRO A 150 -2.23 -7.82 9.30
CA PRO A 150 -1.94 -7.23 10.61
C PRO A 150 -1.98 -8.27 11.72
N GLY A 151 -1.02 -8.18 12.64
CA GLY A 151 -0.79 -9.16 13.70
C GLY A 151 0.01 -10.39 13.26
N TYR A 152 0.55 -10.42 12.03
CA TYR A 152 1.34 -11.52 11.49
C TYR A 152 2.73 -11.05 11.08
N LYS A 153 3.66 -12.00 10.96
CA LYS A 153 4.99 -11.80 10.36
C LYS A 153 5.26 -12.89 9.31
N CYS A 154 6.07 -12.58 8.32
CA CYS A 154 6.59 -13.56 7.40
C CYS A 154 7.60 -14.46 8.13
N VAL A 155 7.51 -15.77 7.92
CA VAL A 155 8.46 -16.75 8.50
C VAL A 155 9.13 -17.62 7.44
N GLY A 156 8.74 -17.43 6.19
CA GLY A 156 9.20 -18.16 5.04
C GLY A 156 8.33 -17.85 3.83
N LYS A 157 8.80 -18.23 2.65
CA LYS A 157 8.12 -17.96 1.39
C LYS A 157 6.65 -18.40 1.43
N GLY A 158 5.75 -17.48 1.13
CA GLY A 158 4.30 -17.67 1.16
C GLY A 158 3.78 -18.13 2.52
N THR A 159 4.40 -17.72 3.63
CA THR A 159 4.01 -18.18 4.97
C THR A 159 4.02 -17.05 6.00
N CYS A 160 2.83 -16.56 6.35
CA CYS A 160 2.63 -15.61 7.44
C CYS A 160 2.23 -16.35 8.74
N GLU A 161 2.92 -16.08 9.84
CA GLU A 161 2.61 -16.63 11.17
C GLU A 161 2.17 -15.52 12.13
N GLN A 162 1.23 -15.81 13.04
CA GLN A 162 0.80 -14.84 14.04
C GLN A 162 1.98 -14.39 14.91
N SER A 163 2.08 -13.08 15.09
CA SER A 163 3.13 -12.38 15.84
C SER A 163 2.49 -11.38 16.80
N PHE A 164 3.20 -10.31 17.15
CA PHE A 164 2.66 -9.18 17.90
C PHE A 164 1.64 -8.40 17.08
N ARG A 165 0.68 -7.74 17.77
CA ARG A 165 -0.47 -7.04 17.16
C ARG A 165 -0.09 -5.90 16.21
N ASP A 166 1.08 -5.32 16.43
CA ASP A 166 1.66 -4.19 15.70
C ASP A 166 2.51 -4.62 14.51
N THR A 167 2.70 -5.93 14.28
CA THR A 167 3.44 -6.44 13.12
C THR A 167 2.52 -6.63 11.92
N ILE A 168 3.01 -6.42 10.72
CA ILE A 168 2.31 -6.67 9.46
C ILE A 168 3.13 -7.65 8.64
N CYS A 169 2.46 -8.68 8.11
CA CYS A 169 3.01 -9.55 7.06
C CYS A 169 2.48 -9.05 5.71
N ILE A 170 3.38 -8.71 4.79
CA ILE A 170 3.03 -8.22 3.46
C ILE A 170 2.82 -9.43 2.56
N GLY A 171 1.57 -9.71 2.18
CA GLY A 171 1.22 -10.98 1.55
C GLY A 171 1.82 -11.19 0.16
N ASP A 172 2.18 -10.12 -0.54
CA ASP A 172 2.84 -10.21 -1.84
C ASP A 172 4.35 -10.47 -1.75
N ASN A 173 4.98 -10.07 -0.64
CA ASN A 173 6.44 -10.14 -0.47
C ASN A 173 6.84 -11.28 0.47
N CYS A 174 5.88 -11.87 1.19
CA CYS A 174 6.05 -13.15 1.85
C CYS A 174 5.75 -14.27 0.84
#